data_AF-A0A3S0CNK9-F1
#
_entry.id   AF-A0A3S0CNK9-F1
#
_cell.length_a   1.000
_cell.length_b   1.000
_cell.length_c   1.000
_cell.angle_alpha   90.00
_cell.angle_beta   90.00
_cell.angle_gamma   90.00
#
_symmetry.space_group_name_H-M   'P 1'
#
loop_
_entity.id
_entity.type
_entity.pdbx_description
1 polymer ?
#
loop_
_entity_poly.entity_id
_entity_poly.type
_entity_poly.pdbx_seq_one_letter_code
_entity_poly.pdbx_strand_id
1 'polypeptide(L)'
;MSSIGTKSLLPVLLIAGTLSLYSSALGQENSPIGTKRKPRETQTKIDTQTRKATQTKDTHSTNEKPIRATQATKDLGGTATSPKNNRGVPVRKVSAHTDKMNKQTAKAVNKIPGVNIQASDLQPPAEDPPIKGFHPIKKLLRPVIRLGKSSVQIQQSMMQLEGPIAALHPSMIALDRKMTNVDHQMERMQKQLVAMGGNVDHINAGLDKVGNRVDEVRQDISGMTQQVKHLIIPIKALQTPLHELMEPLRDVTKPMSQVHGQLAELHTMLHWVLVAIIISVVAITIGTPLAAIYVYRNRKKIFPHLRQPGEDLPLEQLREKHLSAA
;
A
#
# COMPACT_ATOMS: atom_id res chain seq x y z
N MET A 1 -31.60 33.28 35.26
CA MET A 1 -30.67 32.58 36.18
C MET A 1 -30.68 31.10 35.81
N SER A 2 -29.48 30.57 35.51
CA SER A 2 -29.02 29.15 35.46
C SER A 2 -29.98 28.04 35.01
N SER A 3 -29.73 27.30 33.92
CA SER A 3 -28.69 26.27 33.68
C SER A 3 -29.09 24.86 34.18
N ILE A 4 -28.55 23.83 33.50
CA ILE A 4 -28.66 22.37 33.67
C ILE A 4 -29.73 21.75 32.75
N GLY A 5 -29.45 20.85 31.81
CA GLY A 5 -28.22 20.12 31.48
C GLY A 5 -28.63 18.85 30.73
N THR A 6 -28.35 18.79 29.43
CA THR A 6 -28.59 17.64 28.56
C THR A 6 -27.54 16.56 28.82
N LYS A 7 -27.94 15.31 29.05
CA LYS A 7 -27.06 14.15 28.92
C LYS A 7 -27.72 13.03 28.12
N SER A 8 -27.03 12.78 27.01
CA SER A 8 -27.21 11.77 25.98
C SER A 8 -27.13 10.35 26.56
N LEU A 9 -28.08 9.50 26.16
CA LEU A 9 -28.09 8.05 26.36
C LEU A 9 -27.62 7.39 25.07
N LEU A 10 -26.44 6.78 25.11
CA LEU A 10 -25.92 5.83 24.11
C LEU A 10 -26.14 4.40 24.64
N PRO A 11 -26.62 3.45 23.82
CA PRO A 11 -26.61 2.04 24.18
C PRO A 11 -25.28 1.38 23.79
N VAL A 12 -24.66 0.70 24.75
CA VAL A 12 -23.52 -0.19 24.57
C VAL A 12 -24.02 -1.49 23.95
N LEU A 13 -23.67 -1.73 22.69
CA LEU A 13 -23.92 -3.01 22.01
C LEU A 13 -22.68 -3.90 22.19
N LEU A 14 -22.83 -4.93 23.03
CA LEU A 14 -21.81 -5.89 23.39
C LEU A 14 -21.81 -7.02 22.35
N ILE A 15 -20.90 -6.96 21.37
CA ILE A 15 -20.70 -8.02 20.38
C ILE A 15 -19.74 -9.06 20.97
N ALA A 16 -20.31 -10.17 21.43
CA ALA A 16 -19.58 -11.37 21.82
C ALA A 16 -19.15 -12.13 20.54
N GLY A 17 -17.90 -11.96 20.12
CA GLY A 17 -17.28 -12.75 19.06
C GLY A 17 -16.58 -13.97 19.65
N THR A 18 -17.18 -15.15 19.47
CA THR A 18 -16.55 -16.45 19.73
C THR A 18 -15.59 -16.77 18.58
N LEU A 19 -14.28 -16.60 18.81
CA LEU A 19 -13.27 -17.03 17.85
C LEU A 19 -13.02 -18.54 17.96
N SER A 20 -13.31 -19.21 16.86
CA SER A 20 -13.03 -20.61 16.55
C SER A 20 -11.53 -20.93 16.61
N LEU A 21 -11.16 -21.93 17.40
CA LEU A 21 -9.88 -22.61 17.34
C LEU A 21 -9.93 -23.66 16.22
N TYR A 22 -9.21 -23.40 15.12
CA TYR A 22 -8.95 -24.39 14.07
C TYR A 22 -7.45 -24.68 14.03
N SER A 23 -7.03 -25.70 14.79
CA SER A 23 -5.67 -26.26 14.70
C SER A 23 -5.59 -27.20 13.50
N SER A 24 -4.87 -26.80 12.46
CA SER A 24 -4.39 -27.71 11.41
C SER A 24 -2.96 -28.11 11.72
N ALA A 25 -2.78 -29.37 12.12
CA ALA A 25 -1.50 -30.04 12.22
C ALA A 25 -1.13 -30.59 10.84
N LEU A 26 -0.08 -30.05 10.23
CA LEU A 26 0.54 -30.62 9.04
C LEU A 26 1.95 -31.11 9.35
N GLY A 27 2.11 -32.42 9.21
CA GLY A 27 3.20 -33.12 8.53
C GLY A 27 4.63 -32.62 8.78
N GLN A 28 5.30 -33.26 9.72
CA GLN A 28 6.77 -33.38 9.73
C GLN A 28 7.17 -34.48 8.75
N GLU A 29 7.76 -34.10 7.61
CA GLU A 29 8.51 -35.00 6.74
C GLU A 29 10.00 -34.82 7.03
N ASN A 30 10.61 -35.82 7.66
CA ASN A 30 12.05 -35.91 7.87
C ASN A 30 12.67 -36.72 6.73
N SER A 31 13.63 -36.14 6.01
CA SER A 31 14.80 -36.88 5.53
C SER A 31 16.00 -35.98 5.21
N PRO A 32 17.24 -36.47 5.36
CA PRO A 32 18.45 -35.65 5.42
C PRO A 32 19.27 -35.73 4.14
N ILE A 33 19.77 -34.61 3.64
CA ILE A 33 20.85 -34.61 2.63
C ILE A 33 21.90 -33.59 3.04
N GLY A 34 23.05 -34.11 3.47
CA GLY A 34 24.24 -33.32 3.67
C GLY A 34 24.86 -32.90 2.35
N THR A 35 25.56 -31.77 2.35
CA THR A 35 26.84 -31.64 1.64
C THR A 35 27.63 -30.47 2.23
N LYS A 36 28.82 -30.81 2.75
CA LYS A 36 29.91 -29.87 3.01
C LYS A 36 30.31 -29.20 1.69
N ARG A 37 30.37 -27.86 1.65
CA ARG A 37 31.31 -27.15 0.76
C ARG A 37 31.91 -25.92 1.46
N LYS A 38 33.26 -25.94 1.46
CA LYS A 38 34.22 -24.92 1.88
C LYS A 38 34.15 -23.69 0.93
N PRO A 39 34.64 -22.51 1.35
CA PRO A 39 34.62 -21.30 0.55
C PRO A 39 35.81 -21.24 -0.43
N ARG A 40 35.61 -20.62 -1.59
CA ARG A 40 36.69 -20.28 -2.52
C ARG A 40 36.58 -18.80 -2.86
N GLU A 41 37.49 -18.04 -2.28
CA GLU A 41 37.95 -16.75 -2.81
C GLU A 41 38.56 -16.96 -4.19
N THR A 42 38.23 -16.12 -5.18
CA THR A 42 39.21 -15.55 -6.11
C THR A 42 38.64 -14.30 -6.78
N GLN A 43 39.32 -13.16 -6.61
CA GLN A 43 39.18 -11.96 -7.43
C GLN A 43 39.28 -12.28 -8.94
N THR A 44 38.58 -11.51 -9.77
CA THR A 44 39.20 -10.95 -10.98
C THR A 44 38.55 -9.64 -11.39
N LYS A 45 39.34 -8.56 -11.36
CA LYS A 45 39.11 -7.30 -12.07
C LYS A 45 39.18 -7.56 -13.57
N ILE A 46 38.23 -7.02 -14.35
CA ILE A 46 38.47 -6.64 -15.75
C ILE A 46 37.74 -5.31 -16.00
N ASP A 47 38.54 -4.26 -16.16
CA ASP A 47 38.16 -3.01 -16.80
C ASP A 47 37.91 -3.26 -18.30
N THR A 48 36.87 -2.66 -18.90
CA THR A 48 36.92 -2.27 -20.31
C THR A 48 36.07 -1.03 -20.56
N GLN A 49 36.81 0.03 -20.87
CA GLN A 49 36.42 1.31 -21.41
C GLN A 49 35.81 1.22 -22.83
N THR A 50 34.99 2.23 -23.14
CA THR A 50 34.85 2.87 -24.47
C THR A 50 34.08 2.13 -25.57
N ARG A 51 32.92 2.70 -25.95
CA ARG A 51 32.72 3.12 -27.35
C ARG A 51 31.70 4.26 -27.49
N LYS A 52 32.23 5.41 -27.92
CA LYS A 52 31.53 6.52 -28.58
C LYS A 52 31.10 6.11 -30.00
N ALA A 53 30.10 6.85 -30.48
CA ALA A 53 29.76 7.16 -31.87
C ALA A 53 29.14 6.02 -32.71
N THR A 54 27.89 6.21 -33.13
CA THR A 54 27.58 6.62 -34.50
C THR A 54 26.20 7.29 -34.51
N GLN A 55 26.18 8.57 -34.85
CA GLN A 55 25.00 9.40 -35.01
C GLN A 55 24.91 9.72 -36.50
N THR A 56 23.98 9.07 -37.19
CA THR A 56 23.52 9.34 -38.56
C THR A 56 22.01 9.50 -38.41
N LYS A 57 21.47 10.72 -38.36
CA LYS A 57 21.21 11.65 -39.48
C LYS A 57 20.51 10.92 -40.63
N ASP A 58 19.22 11.24 -40.77
CA ASP A 58 18.39 11.35 -41.99
C ASP A 58 16.92 11.15 -41.55
N THR A 59 16.20 12.24 -41.26
CA THR A 59 15.31 13.00 -42.18
C THR A 59 14.02 12.29 -42.55
N HIS A 60 12.92 13.06 -42.46
CA HIS A 60 11.55 12.81 -42.94
C HIS A 60 10.63 12.03 -41.98
N SER A 61 9.36 12.39 -41.75
CA SER A 61 8.55 13.52 -42.20
C SER A 61 7.21 13.43 -41.44
N THR A 62 6.79 14.56 -40.88
CA THR A 62 5.43 15.12 -40.93
C THR A 62 4.21 14.26 -40.56
N ASN A 63 3.72 14.57 -39.37
CA ASN A 63 2.34 14.57 -38.94
C ASN A 63 1.40 15.24 -39.97
N GLU A 64 0.41 14.54 -40.54
CA GLU A 64 -0.76 15.21 -41.13
C GLU A 64 -2.02 14.32 -41.18
N LYS A 65 -3.02 14.75 -40.40
CA LYS A 65 -4.47 14.89 -40.62
C LYS A 65 -5.19 14.01 -41.70
N PRO A 66 -6.41 13.51 -41.41
CA PRO A 66 -7.16 12.66 -42.33
C PRO A 66 -7.81 13.45 -43.47
N ILE A 67 -7.52 13.06 -44.72
CA ILE A 67 -8.17 13.62 -45.91
C ILE A 67 -9.29 12.69 -46.38
N ARG A 68 -10.52 13.14 -46.11
CA ARG A 68 -11.70 13.19 -46.99
C ARG A 68 -11.61 12.38 -48.29
N ALA A 69 -12.39 11.29 -48.35
CA ALA A 69 -12.68 10.56 -49.58
C ALA A 69 -13.49 11.44 -50.55
N THR A 70 -12.84 11.89 -51.62
CA THR A 70 -13.51 12.35 -52.84
C THR A 70 -13.54 11.24 -53.87
N GLN A 71 -14.74 11.08 -54.42
CA GLN A 71 -15.11 10.26 -55.57
C GLN A 71 -14.18 10.52 -56.77
N ALA A 72 -13.56 9.47 -57.32
CA ALA A 72 -13.16 9.37 -58.73
C ALA A 72 -12.38 8.08 -59.00
N THR A 73 -13.07 6.96 -59.23
CA THR A 73 -12.64 5.99 -60.26
C THR A 73 -13.91 5.50 -60.96
N LYS A 74 -14.31 6.34 -61.91
CA LYS A 74 -15.19 6.03 -63.02
C LYS A 74 -14.48 5.01 -63.93
N ASP A 75 -15.26 4.09 -64.47
CA ASP A 75 -15.01 3.43 -65.76
C ASP A 75 -13.72 2.64 -65.96
N LEU A 76 -13.69 1.37 -65.51
CA LEU A 76 -13.12 0.25 -66.30
C LEU A 76 -13.87 -1.08 -66.06
N GLY A 77 -15.15 -1.00 -65.66
CA GLY A 77 -16.04 -2.16 -65.55
C GLY A 77 -16.78 -2.39 -66.86
N GLY A 78 -16.08 -2.88 -67.88
CA GLY A 78 -16.70 -3.35 -69.11
C GLY A 78 -17.63 -4.52 -68.80
N THR A 79 -18.92 -4.25 -68.64
CA THR A 79 -19.99 -5.23 -68.75
C THR A 79 -20.05 -5.69 -70.21
N ALA A 80 -19.12 -6.55 -70.61
CA ALA A 80 -19.27 -7.36 -71.80
C ALA A 80 -20.41 -8.35 -71.55
N THR A 81 -21.66 -7.89 -71.70
CA THR A 81 -22.77 -8.76 -72.01
C THR A 81 -22.41 -9.44 -73.32
N SER A 82 -21.88 -10.65 -73.20
CA SER A 82 -21.61 -11.54 -74.33
C SER A 82 -22.84 -11.54 -75.24
N PRO A 83 -22.72 -11.18 -76.53
CA PRO A 83 -23.85 -11.18 -77.44
C PRO A 83 -24.46 -12.57 -77.42
N LYS A 84 -25.79 -12.65 -77.19
CA LYS A 84 -26.57 -13.89 -77.33
C LYS A 84 -26.35 -14.43 -78.75
N ASN A 85 -25.37 -15.32 -78.89
CA ASN A 85 -25.06 -15.95 -80.14
C ASN A 85 -26.12 -17.03 -80.36
N ASN A 86 -27.20 -16.65 -81.05
CA ASN A 86 -28.31 -17.52 -81.44
C ASN A 86 -27.93 -18.60 -82.47
N ARG A 87 -26.64 -18.85 -82.71
CA ARG A 87 -26.18 -20.07 -83.39
C ARG A 87 -26.17 -21.21 -82.38
N GLY A 88 -27.36 -21.71 -82.07
CA GLY A 88 -27.55 -22.91 -81.27
C GLY A 88 -26.92 -24.10 -81.97
N VAL A 89 -25.68 -24.42 -81.60
CA VAL A 89 -25.16 -25.77 -81.80
C VAL A 89 -26.10 -26.68 -81.03
N PRO A 90 -26.71 -27.72 -81.64
CA PRO A 90 -27.60 -28.60 -80.93
C PRO A 90 -26.83 -29.18 -79.73
N VAL A 91 -27.42 -29.07 -78.54
CA VAL A 91 -26.83 -29.59 -77.31
C VAL A 91 -27.54 -30.89 -76.97
N ARG A 92 -26.78 -31.90 -76.56
CA ARG A 92 -27.36 -33.20 -76.18
C ARG A 92 -28.24 -33.01 -74.95
N LYS A 93 -29.46 -33.56 -74.95
CA LYS A 93 -30.26 -33.69 -73.72
C LYS A 93 -29.47 -34.57 -72.74
N VAL A 94 -28.89 -33.94 -71.74
CA VAL A 94 -28.13 -34.62 -70.68
C VAL A 94 -29.10 -35.16 -69.63
N SER A 95 -28.66 -36.13 -68.84
CA SER A 95 -29.48 -36.65 -67.75
C SER A 95 -29.77 -35.54 -66.73
N ALA A 96 -30.94 -35.58 -66.10
CA ALA A 96 -31.32 -34.58 -65.09
C ALA A 96 -30.30 -34.49 -63.92
N HIS A 97 -29.56 -35.56 -63.66
CA HIS A 97 -28.49 -35.59 -62.67
C HIS A 97 -27.26 -34.80 -63.13
N THR A 98 -26.85 -34.97 -64.40
CA THR A 98 -25.73 -34.23 -65.00
C THR A 98 -26.03 -32.73 -65.11
N ASP A 99 -27.27 -32.36 -65.42
CA ASP A 99 -27.68 -30.95 -65.44
C ASP A 99 -27.65 -30.31 -64.05
N LYS A 100 -27.99 -31.07 -62.99
CA LYS A 100 -27.85 -30.60 -61.60
C LYS A 100 -26.38 -30.39 -61.25
N MET A 101 -25.50 -31.33 -61.61
CA MET A 101 -24.05 -31.21 -61.40
C MET A 101 -23.48 -29.99 -62.14
N ASN A 102 -23.79 -29.83 -63.43
CA ASN A 102 -23.34 -28.69 -64.23
C ASN A 102 -23.82 -27.36 -63.67
N LYS A 103 -25.06 -27.28 -63.16
CA LYS A 103 -25.56 -26.07 -62.47
C LYS A 103 -24.81 -25.78 -61.17
N GLN A 104 -24.45 -26.80 -60.39
CA GLN A 104 -23.68 -26.62 -59.17
C GLN A 104 -22.23 -26.20 -59.47
N THR A 105 -21.60 -26.81 -60.47
CA THR A 105 -20.26 -26.45 -60.94
C THR A 105 -20.23 -25.02 -61.49
N ALA A 106 -21.18 -24.66 -62.35
CA ALA A 106 -21.30 -23.28 -62.84
C ALA A 106 -21.49 -22.27 -61.69
N LYS A 107 -22.33 -22.58 -60.70
CA LYS A 107 -22.50 -21.73 -59.50
C LYS A 107 -21.24 -21.62 -58.64
N ALA A 108 -20.44 -22.69 -58.54
CA ALA A 108 -19.18 -22.68 -57.80
C ALA A 108 -18.12 -21.85 -58.54
N VAL A 109 -18.00 -22.02 -59.85
CA VAL A 109 -17.04 -21.29 -60.68
C VAL A 109 -17.40 -19.81 -60.79
N ASN A 110 -18.69 -19.45 -60.85
CA ASN A 110 -19.14 -18.05 -60.86
C ASN A 110 -18.94 -17.32 -59.53
N LYS A 111 -18.49 -17.99 -58.47
CA LYS A 111 -18.02 -17.32 -57.24
C LYS A 111 -16.60 -16.73 -57.42
N ILE A 112 -15.89 -17.11 -58.47
CA ILE A 112 -14.59 -16.54 -58.83
C ILE A 112 -14.86 -15.20 -59.54
N PRO A 113 -14.37 -14.07 -59.02
CA PRO A 113 -14.54 -12.77 -59.67
C PRO A 113 -14.02 -12.79 -61.11
N GLY A 114 -14.85 -12.33 -62.06
CA GLY A 114 -14.46 -12.22 -63.49
C GLY A 114 -14.80 -13.43 -64.36
N VAL A 115 -15.37 -14.51 -63.82
CA VAL A 115 -15.77 -15.71 -64.58
C VAL A 115 -17.29 -15.87 -64.54
N ASN A 116 -17.94 -15.94 -65.71
CA ASN A 116 -19.38 -16.17 -65.83
C ASN A 116 -19.66 -17.31 -66.82
N ILE A 117 -19.72 -18.54 -66.30
CA ILE A 117 -19.99 -19.76 -67.05
C ILE A 117 -21.45 -20.13 -66.81
N GLN A 118 -22.19 -20.41 -67.89
CA GLN A 118 -23.54 -20.93 -67.81
C GLN A 118 -23.52 -22.45 -67.77
N ALA A 119 -24.52 -23.08 -67.15
CA ALA A 119 -24.61 -24.53 -67.09
C ALA A 119 -24.67 -25.19 -68.49
N SER A 120 -25.15 -24.46 -69.49
CA SER A 120 -25.16 -24.84 -70.91
C SER A 120 -23.76 -24.95 -71.51
N ASP A 121 -22.79 -24.17 -71.02
CA ASP A 121 -21.41 -24.16 -71.54
C ASP A 121 -20.62 -25.38 -71.06
N LEU A 122 -21.14 -26.08 -70.05
CA LEU A 122 -20.59 -27.33 -69.49
C LEU A 122 -21.22 -28.58 -70.10
N GLN A 123 -22.19 -28.45 -71.01
CA GLN A 123 -22.81 -29.59 -71.67
C GLN A 123 -21.93 -30.08 -72.83
N PRO A 124 -21.77 -31.39 -73.02
CA PRO A 124 -21.02 -31.91 -74.16
C PRO A 124 -21.75 -31.54 -75.46
N PRO A 125 -21.02 -31.13 -76.52
CA PRO A 125 -21.62 -30.84 -77.82
C PRO A 125 -22.40 -32.07 -78.31
N ALA A 126 -23.53 -31.86 -79.01
CA ALA A 126 -24.30 -32.99 -79.52
C ALA A 126 -23.43 -33.88 -80.43
N GLU A 127 -23.65 -35.19 -80.33
CA GLU A 127 -23.02 -36.13 -81.24
C GLU A 127 -23.47 -35.81 -82.66
N ASP A 128 -22.50 -35.54 -83.55
CA ASP A 128 -22.79 -35.32 -84.96
C ASP A 128 -23.63 -36.47 -85.50
N PRO A 129 -24.66 -36.19 -86.31
CA PRO A 129 -25.53 -37.23 -86.85
C PRO A 129 -24.70 -38.31 -87.55
N PRO A 130 -25.05 -39.60 -87.37
CA PRO A 130 -24.32 -40.70 -87.98
C PRO A 130 -24.28 -40.49 -89.49
N ILE A 131 -23.06 -40.32 -90.01
CA ILE A 131 -22.82 -40.02 -91.42
C ILE A 131 -23.18 -41.26 -92.23
N LYS A 132 -24.41 -41.33 -92.71
CA LYS A 132 -24.86 -42.34 -93.66
C LYS A 132 -24.34 -41.95 -95.05
N GLY A 133 -23.34 -42.70 -95.53
CA GLY A 133 -22.71 -42.52 -96.85
C GLY A 133 -21.22 -42.85 -96.84
N PHE A 134 -20.74 -43.57 -97.86
CA PHE A 134 -19.32 -43.92 -98.05
C PHE A 134 -18.52 -42.68 -98.45
N HIS A 135 -18.06 -41.89 -97.48
CA HIS A 135 -17.10 -40.81 -97.71
C HIS A 135 -15.69 -41.26 -97.29
N PRO A 136 -14.80 -41.65 -98.23
CA PRO A 136 -13.46 -42.15 -97.92
C PRO A 136 -12.62 -41.14 -97.12
N ILE A 137 -12.77 -39.84 -97.39
CA ILE A 137 -12.09 -38.75 -96.69
C ILE A 137 -12.50 -38.68 -95.20
N LYS A 138 -13.77 -38.94 -94.88
CA LYS A 138 -14.25 -38.96 -93.49
C LYS A 138 -13.75 -40.17 -92.71
N LYS A 139 -13.48 -41.29 -93.40
CA LYS A 139 -12.88 -42.49 -92.77
C LYS A 139 -11.42 -42.24 -92.39
N LEU A 140 -10.68 -41.50 -93.23
CA LEU A 140 -9.31 -41.06 -92.97
C LEU A 140 -9.20 -40.03 -91.83
N LEU A 141 -10.19 -39.14 -91.65
CA LEU A 141 -10.18 -38.13 -90.59
C LEU A 141 -10.70 -38.61 -89.22
N ARG A 142 -11.27 -39.82 -89.13
CA ARG A 142 -11.78 -40.38 -87.86
C ARG A 142 -10.76 -40.38 -86.71
N PRO A 143 -9.49 -40.77 -86.91
CA PRO A 143 -8.50 -40.74 -85.84
C PRO A 143 -8.28 -39.31 -85.31
N VAL A 144 -8.20 -38.32 -86.20
CA VAL A 144 -8.02 -36.90 -85.85
C VAL A 144 -9.24 -36.37 -85.09
N ILE A 145 -10.46 -36.73 -85.52
CA ILE A 145 -11.70 -36.36 -84.84
C ILE A 145 -11.79 -37.02 -83.46
N ARG A 146 -11.34 -38.27 -83.31
CA ARG A 146 -11.25 -38.95 -82.00
C ARG A 146 -10.25 -38.27 -81.08
N LEU A 147 -9.08 -37.90 -81.58
CA LEU A 147 -8.07 -37.14 -80.83
C LEU A 147 -8.61 -35.77 -80.39
N GLY A 148 -9.33 -35.06 -81.27
CA GLY A 148 -10.00 -33.81 -80.93
C GLY A 148 -11.01 -33.99 -79.79
N LYS A 149 -11.84 -35.04 -79.83
CA LYS A 149 -12.78 -35.36 -78.74
C LYS A 149 -12.06 -35.70 -77.42
N SER A 150 -10.99 -36.48 -77.47
CA SER A 150 -10.18 -36.79 -76.28
C SER A 150 -9.51 -35.55 -75.71
N SER A 151 -9.01 -34.63 -76.54
CA SER A 151 -8.44 -33.35 -76.09
C SER A 151 -9.47 -32.47 -75.40
N VAL A 152 -10.70 -32.37 -75.94
CA VAL A 152 -11.78 -31.60 -75.32
C VAL A 152 -12.22 -32.22 -74.00
N GLN A 153 -12.29 -33.55 -73.92
CA GLN A 153 -12.60 -34.25 -72.68
C GLN A 153 -11.53 -34.00 -71.60
N ILE A 154 -10.25 -34.00 -71.98
CA ILE A 154 -9.14 -33.67 -71.08
C ILE A 154 -9.24 -32.20 -70.63
N GLN A 155 -9.50 -31.26 -71.54
CA GLN A 155 -9.72 -29.85 -71.19
C GLN A 155 -10.88 -29.67 -70.22
N GLN A 156 -11.99 -30.37 -70.40
CA GLN A 156 -13.11 -30.35 -69.47
C GLN A 156 -12.74 -30.95 -68.10
N SER A 157 -11.96 -32.03 -68.07
CA SER A 157 -11.46 -32.58 -66.80
C SER A 157 -10.49 -31.63 -66.09
N MET A 158 -9.65 -30.92 -66.84
CA MET A 158 -8.75 -29.89 -66.30
C MET A 158 -9.54 -28.74 -65.70
N MET A 159 -10.57 -28.23 -66.41
CA MET A 159 -11.47 -27.19 -65.91
C MET A 159 -12.24 -27.61 -64.65
N GLN A 160 -12.64 -28.88 -64.56
CA GLN A 160 -13.32 -29.43 -63.37
C GLN A 160 -12.40 -29.52 -62.15
N LEU A 161 -11.08 -29.68 -62.35
CA LEU A 161 -10.09 -29.70 -61.28
C LEU A 161 -9.60 -28.29 -60.90
N GLU A 162 -9.50 -27.38 -61.88
CA GLU A 162 -9.08 -26.00 -61.66
C GLU A 162 -10.10 -25.19 -60.86
N GLY A 163 -11.40 -25.44 -61.04
CA GLY A 163 -12.45 -24.74 -60.28
C GLY A 163 -12.31 -24.88 -58.75
N PRO A 164 -12.23 -26.10 -58.20
CA PRO A 164 -11.99 -26.34 -56.78
C PRO A 164 -10.64 -25.79 -56.28
N ILE A 165 -9.58 -25.90 -57.08
CA ILE A 165 -8.24 -25.39 -56.72
C ILE A 165 -8.27 -23.86 -56.62
N ALA A 166 -8.88 -23.18 -57.59
CA ALA A 166 -9.06 -21.73 -57.56
C ALA A 166 -9.96 -21.29 -56.40
N ALA A 167 -10.95 -22.10 -56.02
CA ALA A 167 -11.82 -21.83 -54.86
C ALA A 167 -11.10 -22.03 -53.51
N LEU A 168 -10.07 -22.88 -53.43
CA LEU A 168 -9.27 -23.09 -52.23
C LEU A 168 -8.27 -21.96 -51.97
N HIS A 169 -7.79 -21.29 -53.03
CA HIS A 169 -6.79 -20.25 -52.94
C HIS A 169 -7.16 -19.09 -51.99
N PRO A 170 -8.38 -18.52 -52.01
CA PRO A 170 -8.81 -17.51 -51.03
C PRO A 170 -8.82 -18.03 -49.58
N SER A 171 -9.20 -19.29 -49.36
CA SER A 171 -9.19 -19.89 -48.02
C SER A 171 -7.77 -20.06 -47.50
N MET A 172 -6.83 -20.40 -48.36
CA MET A 172 -5.41 -20.53 -48.00
C MET A 172 -4.81 -19.17 -47.60
N ILE A 173 -5.11 -18.10 -48.36
CA ILE A 173 -4.70 -16.73 -48.01
C ILE A 173 -5.35 -16.26 -46.70
N ALA A 174 -6.62 -16.59 -46.48
CA ALA A 174 -7.31 -16.21 -45.25
C ALA A 174 -6.71 -16.92 -44.02
N LEU A 175 -6.31 -18.19 -44.17
CA LEU A 175 -5.64 -18.95 -43.12
C LEU A 175 -4.24 -18.39 -42.84
N ASP A 176 -3.48 -18.07 -43.89
CA ASP A 176 -2.16 -17.45 -43.78
C ASP A 176 -2.22 -16.15 -42.99
N ARG A 177 -3.16 -15.25 -43.33
CA ARG A 177 -3.40 -14.01 -42.56
C ARG A 177 -3.79 -14.27 -41.10
N LYS A 178 -4.54 -15.33 -40.83
CA LYS A 178 -4.91 -15.68 -39.46
C LYS A 178 -3.68 -16.18 -38.70
N MET A 179 -2.84 -16.98 -39.35
CA MET A 179 -1.60 -17.50 -38.76
C MET A 179 -0.62 -16.37 -38.46
N THR A 180 -0.42 -15.42 -39.38
CA THR A 180 0.42 -14.23 -39.13
C THR A 180 -0.12 -13.38 -37.98
N ASN A 181 -1.44 -13.24 -37.85
CA ASN A 181 -2.04 -12.52 -36.72
C ASN A 181 -1.82 -13.23 -35.37
N VAL A 182 -1.89 -14.56 -35.36
CA VAL A 182 -1.59 -15.37 -34.18
C VAL A 182 -0.11 -15.25 -33.82
N ASP A 183 0.79 -15.27 -34.79
CA ASP A 183 2.23 -15.08 -34.56
C ASP A 183 2.50 -13.72 -33.93
N HIS A 184 1.90 -12.64 -34.46
CA HIS A 184 2.02 -11.31 -33.85
C HIS A 184 1.41 -11.23 -32.45
N GLN A 185 0.34 -11.97 -32.17
CA GLN A 185 -0.20 -12.06 -30.81
C GLN A 185 0.74 -12.82 -29.88
N MET A 186 1.33 -13.92 -30.35
CA MET A 186 2.29 -14.73 -29.60
C MET A 186 3.55 -13.92 -29.29
N GLU A 187 4.07 -13.15 -30.24
CA GLU A 187 5.21 -12.26 -30.05
C GLU A 187 4.92 -11.18 -28.99
N ARG A 188 3.72 -10.59 -29.02
CA ARG A 188 3.28 -9.63 -28.00
C ARG A 188 3.19 -10.26 -26.61
N MET A 189 2.61 -11.46 -26.52
CA MET A 189 2.54 -12.19 -25.25
C MET A 189 3.94 -12.57 -24.75
N GLN A 190 4.86 -12.97 -25.64
CA GLN A 190 6.23 -13.29 -25.27
C GLN A 190 6.97 -12.06 -24.72
N LYS A 191 6.85 -10.90 -25.39
CA LYS A 191 7.40 -9.63 -24.90
C LYS A 191 6.82 -9.26 -23.53
N GLN A 192 5.51 -9.43 -23.34
CA GLN A 192 4.86 -9.18 -22.06
C GLN A 192 5.34 -10.15 -20.97
N LEU A 193 5.49 -11.44 -21.26
CA LEU A 193 6.00 -12.43 -20.31
C LEU A 193 7.45 -12.13 -19.90
N VAL A 194 8.30 -11.72 -20.85
CA VAL A 194 9.67 -11.29 -20.54
C VAL A 194 9.68 -10.04 -19.67
N ALA A 195 8.83 -9.05 -19.97
CA ALA A 195 8.69 -7.86 -19.14
C ALA A 195 8.16 -8.17 -17.73
N MET A 196 7.18 -9.09 -17.61
CA MET A 196 6.69 -9.57 -16.33
C MET A 196 7.77 -10.31 -15.55
N GLY A 197 8.59 -11.13 -16.21
CA GLY A 197 9.76 -11.77 -15.60
C GLY A 197 10.73 -10.75 -15.00
N GLY A 198 11.11 -9.72 -15.76
CA GLY A 198 11.98 -8.64 -15.27
C GLY A 198 11.37 -7.87 -14.09
N ASN A 199 10.05 -7.63 -14.10
CA ASN A 199 9.37 -6.99 -12.97
C ASN A 199 9.38 -7.88 -11.71
N VAL A 200 9.20 -9.19 -11.86
CA VAL A 200 9.28 -10.15 -10.75
C VAL A 200 10.68 -10.17 -10.16
N ASP A 201 11.72 -10.16 -10.99
CA ASP A 201 13.11 -10.09 -10.52
C ASP A 201 13.39 -8.79 -9.74
N HIS A 202 12.86 -7.65 -10.23
CA HIS A 202 12.96 -6.38 -9.52
C HIS A 202 12.21 -6.39 -8.18
N ILE A 203 11.03 -7.00 -8.11
CA ILE A 203 10.27 -7.15 -6.87
C ILE A 203 11.04 -8.02 -5.88
N ASN A 204 11.61 -9.14 -6.33
CA ASN A 204 12.42 -10.03 -5.48
C ASN A 204 13.63 -9.29 -4.92
N ALA A 205 14.38 -8.56 -5.76
CA ALA A 205 15.50 -7.75 -5.29
C ALA A 205 15.07 -6.63 -4.31
N GLY A 206 13.84 -6.11 -4.47
CA GLY A 206 13.23 -5.16 -3.52
C GLY A 206 12.91 -5.82 -2.18
N LEU A 207 12.31 -7.01 -2.21
CA LEU A 207 11.98 -7.81 -1.02
C LEU A 207 13.24 -8.19 -0.23
N ASP A 208 14.33 -8.58 -0.90
CA ASP A 208 15.60 -8.88 -0.25
C ASP A 208 16.16 -7.66 0.51
N LYS A 209 16.09 -6.47 -0.09
CA LYS A 209 16.50 -5.22 0.57
C LYS A 209 15.63 -4.89 1.77
N VAL A 210 14.33 -5.14 1.68
CA VAL A 210 13.41 -4.94 2.81
C VAL A 210 13.72 -5.96 3.92
N GLY A 211 13.98 -7.22 3.58
CA GLY A 211 14.41 -8.25 4.52
C GLY A 211 15.65 -7.83 5.30
N ASN A 212 16.70 -7.38 4.58
CA ASN A 212 17.93 -6.90 5.21
C ASN A 212 17.70 -5.71 6.16
N ARG A 213 16.84 -4.75 5.77
CA ARG A 213 16.49 -3.61 6.64
C ARG A 213 15.72 -4.04 7.88
N VAL A 214 14.82 -5.02 7.75
CA VAL A 214 14.08 -5.56 8.89
C VAL A 214 15.02 -6.27 9.86
N ASP A 215 16.01 -7.01 9.35
CA ASP A 215 17.03 -7.66 10.16
C ASP A 215 17.92 -6.64 10.90
N GLU A 216 18.32 -5.56 10.22
CA GLU A 216 19.06 -4.44 10.84
C GLU A 216 18.25 -3.78 11.96
N VAL A 217 16.99 -3.42 11.71
CA VAL A 217 16.09 -2.85 12.73
C VAL A 217 15.91 -3.82 13.91
N ARG A 218 15.80 -5.12 13.64
CA ARG A 218 15.69 -6.14 14.69
C ARG A 218 16.95 -6.20 15.55
N GLN A 219 18.13 -6.09 14.93
CA GLN A 219 19.40 -6.02 15.63
C GLN A 219 19.50 -4.75 16.48
N ASP A 220 19.08 -3.60 15.97
CA ASP A 220 19.06 -2.33 16.70
C ASP A 220 18.12 -2.38 17.90
N ILE A 221 16.90 -2.90 17.74
CA ILE A 221 15.95 -3.08 18.84
C ILE A 221 16.53 -4.01 19.91
N SER A 222 17.20 -5.08 19.50
CA SER A 222 17.89 -5.99 20.44
C SER A 222 18.99 -5.24 21.21
N GLY A 223 19.80 -4.44 20.51
CA GLY A 223 20.83 -3.59 21.12
C GLY A 223 20.26 -2.58 22.12
N MET A 224 19.22 -1.86 21.74
CA MET A 224 18.51 -0.92 22.63
C MET A 224 17.91 -1.64 23.84
N THR A 225 17.35 -2.83 23.66
CA THR A 225 16.81 -3.63 24.76
C THR A 225 17.89 -3.98 25.78
N GLN A 226 19.11 -4.32 25.33
CA GLN A 226 20.24 -4.57 26.22
C GLN A 226 20.71 -3.31 26.93
N GLN A 227 20.76 -2.17 26.24
CA GLN A 227 21.09 -0.87 26.86
C GLN A 227 20.07 -0.50 27.93
N VAL A 228 18.77 -0.67 27.66
CA VAL A 228 17.71 -0.43 28.64
C VAL A 228 17.85 -1.36 29.85
N LYS A 229 18.16 -2.65 29.65
CA LYS A 229 18.45 -3.57 30.77
C LYS A 229 19.64 -3.08 31.60
N HIS A 230 20.71 -2.60 30.95
CA HIS A 230 21.87 -2.02 31.62
C HIS A 230 21.55 -0.77 32.43
N LEU A 231 20.55 0.03 32.04
CA LEU A 231 20.10 1.20 32.79
C LEU A 231 19.13 0.86 33.93
N ILE A 232 18.31 -0.19 33.78
CA ILE A 232 17.38 -0.62 34.83
C ILE A 232 18.12 -1.10 36.08
N ILE A 233 19.25 -1.78 35.92
CA ILE A 233 20.07 -2.30 37.04
C ILE A 233 20.53 -1.17 37.99
N PRO A 234 21.25 -0.13 37.53
CA PRO A 234 21.69 0.95 38.41
C PRO A 234 20.51 1.75 38.96
N ILE A 235 19.42 1.95 38.21
CA ILE A 235 18.22 2.63 38.73
C ILE A 235 17.64 1.84 39.92
N LYS A 236 17.51 0.51 39.81
CA LYS A 236 17.09 -0.33 40.94
C LYS A 236 18.09 -0.28 42.10
N ALA A 237 19.39 -0.25 41.81
CA ALA A 237 20.42 -0.13 42.83
C ALA A 237 20.38 1.23 43.56
N LEU A 238 19.98 2.31 42.89
CA LEU A 238 19.79 3.63 43.49
C LEU A 238 18.48 3.77 44.29
N GLN A 239 17.49 2.90 44.04
CA GLN A 239 16.23 2.91 44.77
C GLN A 239 16.41 2.52 46.25
N THR A 240 17.32 1.58 46.55
CA THR A 240 17.65 1.16 47.91
C THR A 240 18.23 2.28 48.78
N PRO A 241 19.33 2.98 48.39
CA PRO A 241 19.87 4.08 49.20
C PRO A 241 18.90 5.26 49.29
N LEU A 242 18.07 5.53 48.27
CA LEU A 242 17.02 6.54 48.40
C LEU A 242 16.01 6.18 49.48
N HIS A 243 15.64 4.91 49.59
CA HIS A 243 14.74 4.44 50.65
C HIS A 243 15.42 4.55 52.03
N GLU A 244 16.68 4.14 52.13
CA GLU A 244 17.49 4.27 53.35
C GLU A 244 17.72 5.73 53.76
N LEU A 245 17.73 6.69 52.83
CA LEU A 245 17.82 8.13 53.14
C LEU A 245 16.48 8.75 53.53
N MET A 246 15.35 8.19 53.08
CA MET A 246 14.02 8.67 53.50
C MET A 246 13.74 8.39 54.98
N GLU A 247 14.25 7.29 55.52
CA GLU A 247 14.06 6.90 56.92
C GLU A 247 14.65 7.91 57.93
N PRO A 248 15.93 8.33 57.84
CA PRO A 248 16.50 9.36 58.71
C PRO A 248 15.88 10.73 58.47
N LEU A 249 15.45 11.09 57.26
CA LEU A 249 14.72 12.34 57.03
C LEU A 249 13.36 12.36 57.76
N ARG A 250 12.66 11.23 57.77
CA ARG A 250 11.41 11.07 58.52
C ARG A 250 11.66 11.09 60.02
N ASP A 251 12.78 10.54 60.47
CA ASP A 251 13.17 10.60 61.88
C ASP A 251 13.67 11.97 62.31
N VAL A 252 14.29 12.78 61.46
CA VAL A 252 14.63 14.20 61.71
C VAL A 252 13.38 15.08 61.75
N THR A 253 12.31 14.69 61.06
CA THR A 253 11.02 15.42 61.10
C THR A 253 10.38 15.35 62.50
N LYS A 254 10.58 14.25 63.25
CA LYS A 254 10.05 14.09 64.63
C LYS A 254 10.63 15.10 65.64
N PRO A 255 11.96 15.24 65.83
CA PRO A 255 12.54 16.22 66.73
C PRO A 255 12.25 17.64 66.23
N MET A 256 12.17 17.89 64.92
CA MET A 256 11.74 19.18 64.41
C MET A 256 10.32 19.53 64.85
N SER A 257 9.37 18.59 64.78
CA SER A 257 8.02 18.79 65.30
C SER A 257 8.00 18.96 66.82
N GLN A 258 8.85 18.25 67.55
CA GLN A 258 8.96 18.36 69.00
C GLN A 258 9.54 19.72 69.43
N VAL A 259 10.58 20.20 68.73
CA VAL A 259 11.15 21.54 68.94
C VAL A 259 10.12 22.62 68.66
N HIS A 260 9.34 22.51 67.58
CA HIS A 260 8.24 23.45 67.32
C HIS A 260 7.18 23.43 68.43
N GLY A 261 6.85 22.25 68.96
CA GLY A 261 5.96 22.12 70.11
C GLY A 261 6.50 22.78 71.37
N GLN A 262 7.79 22.56 71.68
CA GLN A 262 8.47 23.20 72.81
C GLN A 262 8.56 24.72 72.65
N LEU A 263 8.80 25.22 71.44
CA LEU A 263 8.77 26.65 71.16
C LEU A 263 7.37 27.24 71.36
N ALA A 264 6.31 26.53 70.94
CA ALA A 264 4.94 26.97 71.17
C ALA A 264 4.60 27.02 72.67
N GLU A 265 5.06 26.04 73.45
CA GLU A 265 4.89 26.00 74.90
C GLU A 265 5.68 27.11 75.62
N LEU A 266 6.92 27.39 75.18
CA LEU A 266 7.69 28.53 75.69
C LEU A 266 6.99 29.86 75.39
N HIS A 267 6.42 30.00 74.19
CA HIS A 267 5.65 31.20 73.82
C HIS A 267 4.42 31.38 74.70
N THR A 268 3.69 30.30 75.02
CA THR A 268 2.52 30.40 75.91
C THR A 268 2.94 30.69 77.35
N MET A 269 3.98 30.06 77.87
CA MET A 269 4.54 30.36 79.20
C MET A 269 4.98 31.82 79.29
N LEU A 270 5.70 32.32 78.28
CA LEU A 270 6.12 33.72 78.21
C LEU A 270 4.92 34.67 78.19
N HIS A 271 3.84 34.31 77.49
CA HIS A 271 2.61 35.09 77.47
C HIS A 271 1.97 35.17 78.86
N TRP A 272 1.89 34.06 79.59
CA TRP A 272 1.39 34.05 80.97
C TRP A 272 2.25 34.88 81.92
N VAL A 273 3.58 34.82 81.79
CA VAL A 273 4.49 35.66 82.57
C VAL A 273 4.27 37.14 82.26
N LEU A 274 4.13 37.50 80.97
CA LEU A 274 3.83 38.88 80.55
C LEU A 274 2.52 39.37 81.17
N VAL A 275 1.45 38.56 81.11
CA VAL A 275 0.15 38.88 81.71
C VAL A 275 0.27 39.06 83.23
N ALA A 276 1.01 38.19 83.92
CA ALA A 276 1.23 38.30 85.36
C ALA A 276 1.96 39.60 85.75
N ILE A 277 2.97 40.00 84.97
CA ILE A 277 3.67 41.28 85.17
C ILE A 277 2.70 42.45 84.98
N ILE A 278 1.88 42.44 83.93
CA ILE A 278 0.90 43.49 83.68
C ILE A 278 -0.10 43.60 84.84
N ILE A 279 -0.63 42.48 85.32
CA ILE A 279 -1.55 42.45 86.48
C ILE A 279 -0.86 43.00 87.73
N SER A 280 0.40 42.61 87.99
CA SER A 280 1.16 43.12 89.13
C SER A 280 1.34 44.64 89.06
N VAL A 281 1.69 45.19 87.89
CA VAL A 281 1.83 46.63 87.69
C VAL A 281 0.51 47.36 87.93
N VAL A 282 -0.60 46.84 87.39
CA VAL A 282 -1.95 47.41 87.59
C VAL A 282 -2.37 47.35 89.06
N ALA A 283 -2.10 46.23 89.73
CA ALA A 283 -2.39 46.05 91.15
C ALA A 283 -1.60 47.04 92.02
N ILE A 284 -0.36 47.37 91.67
CA ILE A 284 0.43 48.40 92.36
C ILE A 284 -0.14 49.80 92.07
N THR A 285 -0.43 50.12 90.80
CA THR A 285 -0.94 51.45 90.42
C THR A 285 -2.29 51.77 91.04
N ILE A 286 -3.17 50.78 91.21
CA ILE A 286 -4.48 50.96 91.86
C ILE A 286 -4.40 50.73 93.38
N GLY A 287 -3.61 49.74 93.80
CA GLY A 287 -3.50 49.32 95.20
C GLY A 287 -2.82 50.36 96.08
N THR A 288 -1.75 51.01 95.60
CA THR A 288 -1.05 52.05 96.37
C THR A 288 -1.94 53.25 96.71
N PRO A 289 -2.71 53.86 95.78
CA PRO A 289 -3.62 54.95 96.14
C PRO A 289 -4.80 54.49 97.00
N LEU A 290 -5.37 53.29 96.77
CA LEU A 290 -6.43 52.75 97.64
C LEU A 290 -5.93 52.49 99.07
N ALA A 291 -4.73 51.92 99.22
CA ALA A 291 -4.10 51.73 100.52
C ALA A 291 -3.82 53.07 101.20
N ALA A 292 -3.33 54.07 100.47
CA ALA A 292 -3.12 55.43 101.00
C ALA A 292 -4.42 56.08 101.48
N ILE A 293 -5.52 55.94 100.73
CA ILE A 293 -6.85 56.43 101.13
C ILE A 293 -7.36 55.66 102.35
N TYR A 294 -7.18 54.34 102.40
CA TYR A 294 -7.61 53.52 103.53
C TYR A 294 -6.85 53.88 104.81
N VAL A 295 -5.53 54.03 104.74
CA VAL A 295 -4.68 54.51 105.85
C VAL A 295 -5.11 55.92 106.26
N TYR A 296 -5.36 56.83 105.33
CA TYR A 296 -5.82 58.19 105.62
C TYR A 296 -7.16 58.21 106.36
N ARG A 297 -8.09 57.34 105.97
CA ARG A 297 -9.43 57.22 106.60
C ARG A 297 -9.37 56.56 107.98
N ASN A 298 -8.51 55.56 108.18
CA ASN A 298 -8.32 54.89 109.48
C ASN A 298 -7.22 55.49 110.36
N ARG A 299 -6.60 56.61 109.98
CA ARG A 299 -5.47 57.24 110.69
C ARG A 299 -5.73 57.51 112.17
N LYS A 300 -6.99 57.81 112.53
CA LYS A 300 -7.40 58.09 113.92
C LYS A 300 -7.35 56.86 114.85
N LYS A 301 -7.38 55.64 114.30
CA LYS A 301 -7.27 54.39 115.07
C LYS A 301 -5.87 53.78 115.05
N ILE A 302 -5.12 53.99 113.96
CA ILE A 302 -3.82 53.33 113.74
C ILE A 302 -2.67 54.10 114.43
N PHE A 303 -2.79 55.42 114.59
CA PHE A 303 -1.74 56.23 115.22
C PHE A 303 -2.25 57.03 116.43
N PRO A 304 -2.61 56.36 117.55
CA PRO A 304 -3.00 57.06 118.78
C PRO A 304 -1.82 57.74 119.50
N HIS A 305 -0.56 57.48 119.11
CA HIS A 305 0.63 57.91 119.90
C HIS A 305 1.65 58.77 119.16
N LEU A 306 1.40 59.24 117.93
CA LEU A 306 2.36 60.07 117.18
C LEU A 306 2.12 61.58 117.32
N ARG A 307 1.67 62.04 118.50
CA ARG A 307 1.61 63.47 118.84
C ARG A 307 2.50 63.79 120.03
N GLN A 308 3.81 63.69 119.81
CA GLN A 308 4.80 64.37 120.65
C GLN A 308 5.75 65.12 119.70
N PRO A 309 5.62 66.45 119.59
CA PRO A 309 6.63 67.29 118.96
C PRO A 309 7.72 67.59 119.99
N GLY A 310 8.95 67.23 119.66
CA GLY A 310 10.14 67.61 120.43
C GLY A 310 10.89 66.42 120.99
N GLU A 311 11.84 65.92 120.21
CA GLU A 311 13.13 65.46 120.73
C GLU A 311 14.13 65.50 119.59
N ASP A 312 14.97 66.53 119.62
CA ASP A 312 16.23 66.60 118.89
C ASP A 312 17.09 65.40 119.28
N LEU A 313 17.73 64.70 118.35
CA LEU A 313 19.02 64.01 118.51
C LEU A 313 19.46 63.33 117.18
N PRO A 314 20.75 62.99 116.99
CA PRO A 314 21.62 63.72 116.07
C PRO A 314 22.00 62.91 114.82
N LEU A 315 22.26 63.67 113.74
CA LEU A 315 23.10 63.27 112.62
C LEU A 315 24.51 62.95 113.16
N GLU A 316 24.93 61.68 113.26
CA GLU A 316 26.38 61.32 113.29
C GLU A 316 26.74 59.80 113.22
N GLN A 317 25.83 58.81 113.34
CA GLN A 317 26.30 57.41 113.59
C GLN A 317 26.05 56.31 112.54
N LEU A 318 25.80 56.62 111.26
CA LEU A 318 25.69 55.57 110.22
C LEU A 318 26.59 55.78 108.99
N ARG A 319 27.67 56.56 109.16
CA ARG A 319 28.79 56.64 108.21
C ARG A 319 29.86 55.55 108.44
N GLU A 320 29.75 54.71 109.47
CA GLU A 320 30.78 53.70 109.79
C GLU A 320 30.49 52.24 109.35
N LYS A 321 29.32 51.89 108.81
CA LYS A 321 29.04 50.47 108.43
C LYS A 321 29.26 50.11 106.96
N HIS A 322 29.70 51.03 106.11
CA HIS A 322 29.96 50.76 104.69
C HIS A 322 31.44 50.59 104.32
N LEU A 323 32.33 50.35 105.29
CA LEU A 323 33.77 50.14 105.01
C LEU A 323 34.40 48.86 105.62
N SER A 324 33.62 47.86 106.07
CA SER A 324 34.21 46.60 106.64
C SER A 324 33.62 45.27 106.13
N ALA A 325 33.24 45.20 104.85
CA ALA A 325 33.06 43.94 104.11
C ALA A 325 33.11 44.30 102.61
N ALA A 326 34.23 44.18 101.90
CA ALA A 326 35.02 42.97 101.65
C ALA A 326 34.12 41.81 101.19
#